data_AF-A0A1F7BND2-F1
#
_entry.id   AF-A0A1F7BND2-F1
#
_cell.length_a   1.000
_cell.length_b   1.000
_cell.length_c   1.000
_cell.angle_alpha   90.00
_cell.angle_beta   90.00
_cell.angle_gamma   90.00
#
_symmetry.space_group_name_H-M   'P 1'
#
loop_
_entity.id
_entity.type
_entity.pdbx_description
1 polymer ?
#
loop_
_entity_poly.entity_id
_entity_poly.type
_entity_poly.pdbx_seq_one_letter_code
_entity_poly.pdbx_strand_id
1 'polypeptide(L)'
;MNRISALLLCLIFLCGGSIPALAEMPNQHVSRAEALYFIVESSSLLRKRAVFHAENLPPVSLFRDVSQNATFAAHVEATFEYGLLPGVADRLLYPDQPLLTESALALVLRLHGDRSSFTRNWFHLRGDSRDSVSFHQLLERAKQQGIPLPTLRMGQPITWNEFQMLLGLREFSTHPFRSSKSFAIAMPTLGIYDLAVTHPNDPLTHEGLIEPLRMGVGHLFSYPGRGGNILIYAHSSGYPWDVSQYTHIFRQVNRLNKGDMIYVTYDAGVYEYQVTEKETIPAYDIHSLQDGADEELILYTCWPPDSVSQRYLVRARPVPRSL
;
A
#
# COMPACT_ATOMS: atom_id res chain seq x y z
N MET A 1 -1.19 -37.65 22.37
CA MET A 1 -2.49 -37.34 21.74
C MET A 1 -2.76 -35.85 21.88
N ASN A 2 -2.53 -35.15 20.77
CA ASN A 2 -2.94 -33.81 20.33
C ASN A 2 -3.28 -32.72 21.36
N ARG A 3 -2.39 -31.73 21.47
CA ARG A 3 -2.69 -30.34 21.82
C ARG A 3 -1.91 -29.39 20.91
N ILE A 4 -2.38 -29.21 19.67
CA ILE A 4 -2.03 -28.06 18.82
C ILE A 4 -3.31 -27.68 18.07
N SER A 5 -4.12 -26.85 18.71
CA SER A 5 -5.23 -26.09 18.11
C SER A 5 -5.60 -25.03 19.14
N ALA A 6 -5.53 -23.76 18.74
CA ALA A 6 -5.77 -22.52 19.51
C ALA A 6 -4.51 -21.73 19.91
N LEU A 7 -3.97 -20.97 18.96
CA LEU A 7 -3.34 -19.67 19.21
C LEU A 7 -3.23 -18.90 17.88
N LEU A 8 -4.41 -18.63 17.32
CA LEU A 8 -4.63 -17.64 16.28
C LEU A 8 -5.90 -16.88 16.67
N LEU A 9 -5.79 -16.00 17.68
CA LEU A 9 -6.66 -14.85 17.94
C LEU A 9 -6.18 -14.16 19.24
N CYS A 10 -6.31 -12.84 19.28
CA CYS A 10 -6.04 -11.92 20.40
C CYS A 10 -4.58 -11.55 20.70
N LEU A 11 -4.16 -10.42 20.11
CA LEU A 11 -3.67 -9.28 20.89
C LEU A 11 -3.94 -7.98 20.11
N ILE A 12 -5.19 -7.54 20.18
CA ILE A 12 -5.61 -6.15 19.93
C ILE A 12 -6.26 -5.69 21.25
N PHE A 13 -5.86 -4.48 21.68
CA PHE A 13 -6.31 -3.64 22.79
C PHE A 13 -5.75 -3.91 24.20
N LEU A 14 -4.92 -2.96 24.67
CA LEU A 14 -5.08 -2.17 25.91
C LEU A 14 -4.18 -0.91 25.85
N CYS A 15 -4.83 0.27 25.78
CA CYS A 15 -4.42 1.70 25.90
C CYS A 15 -2.92 2.09 25.91
N GLY A 16 -2.40 3.06 25.14
CA GLY A 16 -2.98 4.01 24.20
C GLY A 16 -1.95 4.39 23.14
N GLY A 17 -2.40 4.41 21.88
CA GLY A 17 -1.56 4.28 20.69
C GLY A 17 -1.87 2.95 20.01
N SER A 18 -3.08 2.84 19.44
CA SER A 18 -3.44 1.71 18.60
C SER A 18 -2.49 1.73 17.40
N ILE A 19 -1.58 0.76 17.30
CA ILE A 19 -0.92 0.47 16.02
C ILE A 19 -2.08 -0.07 15.15
N PRO A 20 -2.54 0.66 14.12
CA PRO A 20 -3.55 0.12 13.21
C PRO A 20 -3.02 -1.21 12.69
N ALA A 21 -3.90 -2.18 12.40
CA ALA A 21 -3.45 -3.43 11.79
C ALA A 21 -2.56 -3.05 10.61
N LEU A 22 -1.27 -3.40 10.66
CA LEU A 22 -0.22 -2.91 9.75
C LEU A 22 -0.52 -3.21 8.26
N ALA A 23 -1.58 -3.97 8.00
CA ALA A 23 -2.16 -4.27 6.70
C ALA A 23 -3.14 -3.21 6.17
N GLU A 24 -3.60 -2.24 6.97
CA GLU A 24 -4.73 -1.35 6.62
C GLU A 24 -4.30 0.04 6.08
N MET A 25 -3.02 0.42 6.13
CA MET A 25 -2.55 1.75 5.71
C MET A 25 -1.20 1.75 4.96
N PRO A 26 -1.11 1.11 3.79
CA PRO A 26 0.17 0.86 3.10
C PRO A 26 0.88 2.13 2.58
N ASN A 27 0.19 3.26 2.39
CA ASN A 27 0.81 4.54 1.99
C ASN A 27 1.22 5.44 3.17
N GLN A 28 0.92 5.05 4.41
CA GLN A 28 1.36 5.80 5.58
C GLN A 28 2.86 5.57 5.80
N HIS A 29 3.57 6.63 6.21
CA HIS A 29 4.98 6.53 6.59
C HIS A 29 5.16 5.68 7.84
N VAL A 30 6.16 4.80 7.82
CA VAL A 30 6.54 3.95 8.95
C VAL A 30 7.36 4.78 9.94
N SER A 31 7.01 4.80 11.22
CA SER A 31 7.89 5.34 12.26
C SER A 31 9.02 4.37 12.61
N ARG A 32 10.08 4.88 13.26
CA ARG A 32 11.23 4.05 13.65
C ARG A 32 10.85 2.96 14.65
N ALA A 33 9.99 3.27 15.63
CA ALA A 33 9.51 2.28 16.60
C ALA A 33 8.64 1.21 15.94
N GLU A 34 7.72 1.61 15.06
CA GLU A 34 6.85 0.67 14.34
C GLU A 34 7.65 -0.29 13.45
N ALA A 35 8.68 0.19 12.76
CA ALA A 35 9.53 -0.67 11.94
C ALA A 35 10.23 -1.75 12.76
N LEU A 36 10.76 -1.41 13.93
CA LEU A 36 11.42 -2.36 14.83
C LEU A 36 10.42 -3.35 15.41
N TYR A 37 9.26 -2.85 15.85
CA TYR A 37 8.16 -3.68 16.31
C TYR A 37 7.79 -4.72 15.26
N PHE A 38 7.56 -4.29 14.01
CA PHE A 38 7.18 -5.17 12.92
C PHE A 38 8.24 -6.24 12.61
N ILE A 39 9.53 -5.86 12.55
CA ILE A 39 10.63 -6.83 12.33
C ILE A 39 10.67 -7.88 13.45
N VAL A 40 10.52 -7.45 14.70
CA VAL A 40 10.56 -8.36 15.86
C VAL A 40 9.37 -9.30 15.85
N GLU A 41 8.16 -8.81 15.63
CA GLU A 41 6.95 -9.64 15.60
C GLU A 41 6.93 -10.60 14.41
N SER A 42 7.58 -10.23 13.30
CA SER A 42 7.73 -11.06 12.10
C SER A 42 8.82 -12.14 12.24
N SER A 43 9.61 -12.13 13.32
CA SER A 43 10.71 -13.07 13.54
C SER A 43 10.52 -13.85 14.83
N SER A 44 10.30 -15.16 14.72
CA SER A 44 10.13 -16.02 15.90
C SER A 44 11.33 -16.00 16.86
N LEU A 45 12.53 -15.73 16.34
CA LEU A 45 13.75 -15.58 17.14
C LEU A 45 13.75 -14.26 17.92
N LEU A 46 13.50 -13.14 17.24
CA LEU A 46 13.49 -11.81 17.87
C LEU A 46 12.34 -11.68 18.84
N ARG A 47 11.15 -12.19 18.51
CA ARG A 47 9.99 -12.20 19.40
C ARG A 47 10.27 -12.91 20.71
N LYS A 48 10.97 -14.06 20.69
CA LYS A 48 11.40 -14.76 21.92
C LYS A 48 12.32 -13.88 22.78
N ARG A 49 13.21 -13.11 22.17
CA ARG A 49 14.09 -12.17 22.89
C ARG A 49 13.30 -10.97 23.42
N ALA A 50 12.36 -10.43 22.67
CA ALA A 50 11.50 -9.34 23.13
C ALA A 50 10.63 -9.76 24.32
N VAL A 51 10.05 -10.97 24.31
CA VAL A 51 9.33 -11.52 25.48
C VAL A 51 10.24 -11.62 26.70
N PHE A 52 11.47 -12.13 26.53
CA PHE A 52 12.43 -12.16 27.63
C PHE A 52 12.72 -10.75 28.18
N HIS A 53 12.97 -9.78 27.30
CA HIS A 53 13.26 -8.41 27.69
C HIS A 53 12.07 -7.74 28.37
N ALA A 54 10.83 -8.01 27.96
CA ALA A 54 9.64 -7.46 28.61
C ALA A 54 9.56 -7.81 30.11
N GLU A 55 10.10 -8.97 30.50
CA GLU A 55 10.18 -9.39 31.91
C GLU A 55 11.50 -8.97 32.60
N ASN A 56 12.51 -8.57 31.82
CA ASN A 56 13.88 -8.36 32.29
C ASN A 56 14.50 -7.04 31.78
N LEU A 57 13.68 -5.99 31.61
CA LEU A 57 14.15 -4.71 31.10
C LEU A 57 15.23 -4.13 32.02
N PRO A 58 16.36 -3.66 31.49
CA PRO A 58 17.38 -3.04 32.32
C PRO A 58 16.85 -1.74 32.93
N PRO A 59 17.24 -1.38 34.16
CA PRO A 59 16.75 -0.18 34.83
C PRO A 59 17.15 1.12 34.13
N VAL A 60 18.16 1.06 33.26
CA VAL A 60 18.64 2.18 32.46
C VAL A 60 18.36 1.88 31.00
N SER A 61 17.68 2.80 30.31
CA SER A 61 17.39 2.66 28.88
C SER A 61 18.65 2.74 28.03
N LEU A 62 18.72 1.90 26.99
CA LEU A 62 19.73 2.00 25.94
C LEU A 62 19.71 3.39 25.28
N PHE A 63 18.52 3.90 24.98
CA PHE A 63 18.29 5.18 24.32
C PHE A 63 17.58 6.15 25.27
N ARG A 64 18.08 7.38 25.36
CA ARG A 64 17.61 8.39 26.32
C ARG A 64 16.15 8.81 26.11
N ASP A 65 15.65 8.64 24.90
CA ASP A 65 14.30 8.97 24.45
C ASP A 65 13.38 7.74 24.33
N VAL A 66 13.83 6.58 24.81
CA VAL A 66 13.00 5.37 24.92
C VAL A 66 12.75 5.08 26.39
N SER A 67 11.53 5.33 26.85
CA SER A 67 11.11 4.96 28.20
C SER A 67 11.10 3.44 28.36
N GLN A 68 11.61 2.92 29.49
CA GLN A 68 11.49 1.48 29.79
C GLN A 68 10.05 1.03 30.05
N ASN A 69 9.11 1.96 30.21
CA ASN A 69 7.69 1.64 30.31
C ASN A 69 6.98 1.70 28.94
N ALA A 70 7.69 2.04 27.85
CA ALA A 70 7.10 2.07 26.52
C ALA A 70 6.78 0.65 26.02
N THR A 71 5.67 0.50 25.32
CA THR A 71 5.19 -0.80 24.79
C THR A 71 6.18 -1.47 23.83
N PHE A 72 7.07 -0.69 23.21
CA PHE A 72 8.10 -1.15 22.28
C PHE A 72 9.51 -1.21 22.89
N ALA A 73 9.69 -0.90 24.18
CA ALA A 73 11.01 -0.87 24.82
C ALA A 73 11.74 -2.22 24.71
N ALA A 74 11.00 -3.31 24.95
CA ALA A 74 11.53 -4.67 24.84
C ALA A 74 11.94 -5.04 23.40
N HIS A 75 11.23 -4.52 22.39
CA HIS A 75 11.57 -4.69 20.98
C HIS A 75 12.87 -3.96 20.64
N VAL A 76 13.09 -2.77 21.21
CA VAL A 76 14.34 -2.01 21.07
C VAL A 76 15.51 -2.77 21.69
N GLU A 77 15.35 -3.33 22.90
CA GLU A 77 16.39 -4.17 23.54
C GLU A 77 16.71 -5.41 22.69
N ALA A 78 15.68 -6.12 22.21
CA ALA A 78 15.86 -7.32 21.37
C ALA A 78 16.57 -7.00 20.04
N THR A 79 16.20 -5.90 19.39
CA THR A 79 16.83 -5.48 18.13
C THR A 79 18.26 -4.96 18.33
N PHE A 80 18.55 -4.31 19.46
CA PHE A 80 19.90 -3.93 19.84
C PHE A 80 20.79 -5.15 20.13
N GLU A 81 20.30 -6.11 20.92
CA GLU A 81 21.00 -7.37 21.22
C GLU A 81 21.35 -8.15 19.95
N TYR A 82 20.40 -8.21 18.99
CA TYR A 82 20.62 -8.86 17.70
C TYR A 82 21.60 -8.09 16.78
N GLY A 83 21.94 -6.86 17.16
CA GLY A 83 22.81 -5.97 16.41
C GLY A 83 22.12 -5.33 15.20
N LEU A 84 20.79 -5.24 15.16
CA LEU A 84 20.08 -4.43 14.15
C LEU A 84 20.30 -2.95 14.41
N LEU A 85 20.13 -2.53 15.66
CA LEU A 85 20.40 -1.16 16.08
C LEU A 85 21.88 -1.02 16.47
N PRO A 86 22.69 -0.26 15.72
CA PRO A 86 24.02 0.10 16.19
C PRO A 86 23.88 1.05 17.39
N GLY A 87 24.70 0.87 18.42
CA GLY A 87 24.80 1.85 19.50
C GLY A 87 25.24 3.21 18.95
N VAL A 88 24.56 4.27 19.37
CA VAL A 88 24.76 5.63 18.86
C VAL A 88 25.36 6.54 19.92
N ALA A 89 26.23 7.49 19.52
CA ALA A 89 27.01 8.30 20.46
C ALA A 89 26.14 9.25 21.30
N ASP A 90 25.06 9.76 20.72
CA ASP A 90 24.06 10.60 21.39
C ASP A 90 23.01 9.81 22.18
N ARG A 91 22.97 8.48 21.99
CA ARG A 91 22.01 7.54 22.56
C ARG A 91 20.55 7.96 22.32
N LEU A 92 20.19 8.38 21.10
CA LEU A 92 18.81 8.73 20.74
C LEU A 92 18.27 7.82 19.61
N LEU A 93 17.02 7.38 19.71
CA LEU A 93 16.37 6.51 18.73
C LEU A 93 15.40 7.27 17.82
N TYR A 94 14.72 8.28 18.37
CA TYR A 94 13.62 9.04 17.78
C TYR A 94 12.42 8.16 17.37
N PRO A 95 11.78 7.46 18.33
CA PRO A 95 10.82 6.39 18.04
C PRO A 95 9.65 6.83 17.14
N ASP A 96 9.13 8.03 17.33
CA ASP A 96 7.96 8.55 16.60
C ASP A 96 8.32 9.21 15.26
N GLN A 97 9.61 9.42 14.97
CA GLN A 97 10.03 10.03 13.71
C GLN A 97 9.89 9.02 12.56
N PRO A 98 9.59 9.49 11.34
CA PRO A 98 9.55 8.63 10.17
C PRO A 98 10.88 7.91 9.94
N LEU A 99 10.80 6.65 9.52
CA LEU A 99 11.94 5.88 9.07
C LEU A 99 12.33 6.37 7.67
N LEU A 100 13.53 6.94 7.55
CA LEU A 100 14.05 7.38 6.26
C LEU A 100 14.59 6.21 5.44
N THR A 101 14.59 6.39 4.13
CA THR A 101 15.02 5.40 3.12
C THR A 101 16.35 4.72 3.46
N GLU A 102 17.38 5.47 3.87
CA GLU A 102 18.71 4.95 4.16
C GLU A 102 18.75 4.17 5.46
N SER A 103 18.03 4.65 6.47
CA SER A 103 17.85 3.93 7.73
C SER A 103 17.09 2.62 7.49
N ALA A 104 16.08 2.60 6.61
CA ALA A 104 15.35 1.40 6.24
C ALA A 104 16.25 0.38 5.52
N LEU A 105 17.03 0.82 4.53
CA LEU A 105 18.00 -0.04 3.85
C LEU A 105 19.07 -0.59 4.79
N ALA A 106 19.62 0.26 5.67
CA ALA A 106 20.59 -0.17 6.67
C ALA A 106 19.98 -1.20 7.62
N LEU A 107 18.75 -0.98 8.09
CA LEU A 107 18.02 -1.90 8.97
C LEU A 107 17.84 -3.27 8.31
N VAL A 108 17.37 -3.30 7.06
CA VAL A 108 17.14 -4.55 6.31
C VAL A 108 18.45 -5.26 5.99
N LEU A 109 19.49 -4.55 5.55
CA LEU A 109 20.82 -5.15 5.34
C LEU A 109 21.36 -5.80 6.62
N ARG A 110 21.17 -5.16 7.78
CA ARG A 110 21.55 -5.74 9.08
C ARG A 110 20.67 -6.93 9.46
N LEU A 111 19.40 -6.94 9.08
CA LEU A 111 18.54 -8.11 9.22
C LEU A 111 19.08 -9.30 8.38
N HIS A 112 19.64 -9.01 7.21
CA HIS A 112 20.35 -9.97 6.35
C HIS A 112 21.81 -10.22 6.76
N GLY A 113 22.19 -9.87 7.98
CA GLY A 113 23.51 -10.19 8.55
C GLY A 113 24.64 -9.23 8.15
N ASP A 114 24.37 -8.15 7.42
CA ASP A 114 25.40 -7.15 7.14
C ASP A 114 25.82 -6.44 8.44
N ARG A 115 27.12 -6.33 8.68
CA ARG A 115 27.69 -5.67 9.86
C ARG A 115 28.76 -4.64 9.49
N SER A 116 28.78 -4.19 8.24
CA SER A 116 29.71 -3.19 7.74
C SER A 116 29.61 -1.85 8.49
N SER A 117 30.64 -1.00 8.38
CA SER A 117 30.64 0.33 9.00
C SER A 117 29.56 1.25 8.43
N PHE A 118 29.27 1.18 7.13
CA PHE A 118 28.30 2.07 6.51
C PHE A 118 26.87 1.79 6.98
N THR A 119 26.47 0.53 7.23
CA THR A 119 25.16 0.23 7.82
C THR A 119 25.02 0.70 9.28
N ARG A 120 26.12 1.04 9.96
CA ARG A 120 26.06 1.64 11.31
C ARG A 120 25.79 3.14 11.28
N ASN A 121 26.45 3.84 10.37
CA ASN A 121 26.47 5.31 10.37
C ASN A 121 25.12 5.92 9.95
N TRP A 122 24.30 5.20 9.19
CA TRP A 122 23.03 5.70 8.64
C TRP A 122 21.83 5.69 9.58
N PHE A 123 21.95 5.06 10.75
CA PHE A 123 20.90 5.14 11.77
C PHE A 123 20.91 6.51 12.49
N HIS A 124 21.96 7.32 12.35
CA HIS A 124 22.09 8.61 13.03
C HIS A 124 21.39 9.72 12.25
N LEU A 125 20.38 10.35 12.85
CA LEU A 125 19.73 11.54 12.31
C LEU A 125 20.62 12.77 12.51
N ARG A 126 21.63 12.95 11.66
CA ARG A 126 22.22 14.27 11.35
C ARG A 126 22.88 14.16 9.98
N GLY A 127 22.21 14.70 8.97
CA GLY A 127 22.74 14.80 7.62
C GLY A 127 23.99 15.70 7.63
N ASP A 128 25.16 15.08 7.56
CA ASP A 128 26.37 15.76 7.10
C ASP A 128 26.53 15.38 5.62
N SER A 129 26.87 16.38 4.80
CA SER A 129 27.05 16.39 3.33
C SER A 129 27.88 15.25 2.68
N ARG A 130 28.28 14.22 3.42
CA ARG A 130 28.94 12.98 2.96
C ARG A 130 27.96 11.88 2.52
N ASP A 131 26.66 12.18 2.57
CA ASP A 131 25.55 11.21 2.54
C ASP A 131 25.25 10.58 1.16
N SER A 132 25.65 11.16 0.02
CA SER A 132 25.30 10.59 -1.30
C SER A 132 26.09 9.31 -1.64
N VAL A 133 27.37 9.25 -1.25
CA VAL A 133 28.24 8.08 -1.49
C VAL A 133 27.73 6.86 -0.72
N SER A 134 27.25 7.09 0.49
CA SER A 134 26.86 6.03 1.40
C SER A 134 25.44 5.50 1.13
N PHE A 135 24.57 6.26 0.42
CA PHE A 135 23.26 5.76 -0.03
C PHE A 135 23.42 4.83 -1.23
N HIS A 136 24.27 5.19 -2.19
CA HIS A 136 24.61 4.32 -3.31
C HIS A 136 25.21 2.99 -2.84
N GLN A 137 26.09 3.03 -1.82
CA GLN A 137 26.65 1.81 -1.21
C GLN A 137 25.58 0.91 -0.60
N LEU A 138 24.59 1.47 0.10
CA LEU A 138 23.46 0.70 0.64
C LEU A 138 22.65 0.03 -0.49
N LEU A 139 22.32 0.78 -1.56
CA LEU A 139 21.58 0.24 -2.69
C LEU A 139 22.34 -0.90 -3.39
N GLU A 140 23.62 -0.70 -3.70
CA GLU A 140 24.42 -1.73 -4.36
C GLU A 140 24.58 -2.97 -3.48
N ARG A 141 24.77 -2.79 -2.16
CA ARG A 141 24.83 -3.90 -1.22
C ARG A 141 23.51 -4.65 -1.15
N ALA A 142 22.39 -3.93 -1.14
CA ALA A 142 21.06 -4.52 -1.12
C ALA A 142 20.78 -5.33 -2.39
N LYS A 143 21.13 -4.80 -3.58
CA LYS A 143 21.07 -5.54 -4.85
C LYS A 143 21.90 -6.82 -4.82
N GLN A 144 23.14 -6.75 -4.31
CA GLN A 144 24.01 -7.91 -4.19
C GLN A 144 23.44 -9.01 -3.28
N GLN A 145 22.69 -8.61 -2.24
CA GLN A 145 22.02 -9.55 -1.33
C GLN A 145 20.62 -9.99 -1.81
N GLY A 146 20.19 -9.57 -3.01
CA GLY A 146 18.88 -9.92 -3.56
C GLY A 146 17.71 -9.28 -2.82
N ILE A 147 17.95 -8.18 -2.10
CA ILE A 147 16.88 -7.45 -1.41
C ILE A 147 16.00 -6.73 -2.44
N PRO A 148 14.66 -6.84 -2.35
CA PRO A 148 13.75 -6.13 -3.25
C PRO A 148 13.86 -4.62 -3.05
N LEU A 149 14.07 -3.85 -4.12
CA LEU A 149 14.18 -2.39 -4.07
C LEU A 149 13.00 -1.68 -4.77
N PRO A 150 12.08 -1.05 -4.02
CA PRO A 150 11.10 -0.12 -4.60
C PRO A 150 11.77 1.16 -5.12
N THR A 151 10.99 2.11 -5.67
CA THR A 151 11.52 3.41 -6.10
C THR A 151 11.87 4.27 -4.90
N LEU A 152 13.11 4.16 -4.43
CA LEU A 152 13.60 4.85 -3.25
C LEU A 152 14.26 6.20 -3.58
N ARG A 153 14.07 7.19 -2.71
CA ARG A 153 14.71 8.50 -2.80
C ARG A 153 15.39 8.83 -1.48
N MET A 154 16.64 9.25 -1.59
CA MET A 154 17.48 9.68 -0.47
C MET A 154 16.75 10.72 0.41
N GLY A 155 16.81 10.55 1.73
CA GLY A 155 16.20 11.43 2.73
C GLY A 155 14.68 11.41 2.80
N GLN A 156 13.99 10.59 1.99
CA GLN A 156 12.54 10.48 2.04
C GLN A 156 12.09 9.45 3.09
N PRO A 157 11.03 9.74 3.85
CA PRO A 157 10.31 8.75 4.64
C PRO A 157 9.85 7.57 3.79
N ILE A 158 9.95 6.35 4.32
CA ILE A 158 9.45 5.14 3.67
C ILE A 158 8.01 4.85 4.10
N THR A 159 7.18 4.41 3.16
CA THR A 159 5.81 3.93 3.43
C THR A 159 5.81 2.48 3.93
N TRP A 160 4.72 2.05 4.57
CA TRP A 160 4.53 0.66 4.98
C TRP A 160 4.68 -0.32 3.82
N ASN A 161 4.14 0.01 2.65
CA ASN A 161 4.29 -0.83 1.47
C ASN A 161 5.76 -0.99 1.05
N GLU A 162 6.48 0.12 0.92
CA GLU A 162 7.90 0.09 0.53
C GLU A 162 8.74 -0.65 1.55
N PHE A 163 8.46 -0.50 2.85
CA PHE A 163 9.16 -1.21 3.91
C PHE A 163 8.88 -2.73 3.87
N GLN A 164 7.63 -3.14 3.66
CA GLN A 164 7.28 -4.56 3.47
C GLN A 164 7.89 -5.15 2.20
N MET A 165 8.01 -4.37 1.13
CA MET A 165 8.74 -4.76 -0.09
C MET A 165 10.22 -4.98 0.23
N LEU A 166 10.89 -4.04 0.92
CA LEU A 166 12.29 -4.22 1.33
C LEU A 166 12.50 -5.50 2.16
N LEU A 167 11.53 -5.87 3.01
CA LEU A 167 11.57 -7.09 3.81
C LEU A 167 11.26 -8.37 3.03
N GLY A 168 10.90 -8.28 1.74
CA GLY A 168 10.49 -9.43 0.93
C GLY A 168 9.16 -10.06 1.36
N LEU A 169 8.36 -9.35 2.16
CA LEU A 169 7.06 -9.81 2.66
C LEU A 169 5.91 -9.45 1.72
N ARG A 170 6.16 -8.57 0.76
CA ARG A 170 5.34 -8.36 -0.43
C ARG A 170 6.19 -8.65 -1.64
N GLU A 171 5.71 -9.53 -2.53
CA GLU A 171 6.32 -9.63 -3.85
C GLU A 171 6.27 -8.26 -4.51
N PHE A 172 7.29 -7.92 -5.30
CA PHE A 172 7.02 -7.04 -6.43
C PHE A 172 5.91 -7.74 -7.18
N SER A 173 4.68 -7.22 -7.15
CA SER A 173 3.71 -7.72 -8.10
C SER A 173 4.25 -7.28 -9.47
N THR A 174 5.05 -8.15 -10.11
CA THR A 174 5.39 -8.05 -11.54
C THR A 174 4.16 -8.29 -12.41
N HIS A 175 2.99 -8.40 -11.76
CA HIS A 175 1.69 -8.40 -12.35
C HIS A 175 1.68 -7.41 -13.54
N PRO A 176 1.51 -7.90 -14.78
CA PRO A 176 1.83 -7.15 -15.99
C PRO A 176 1.00 -5.88 -16.16
N PHE A 177 -0.10 -5.78 -15.41
CA PHE A 177 -1.02 -4.64 -15.38
C PHE A 177 -0.88 -3.76 -14.12
N ARG A 178 0.23 -3.87 -13.38
CA ARG A 178 0.54 -2.95 -12.28
C ARG A 178 0.92 -1.58 -12.82
N SER A 179 0.30 -0.54 -12.27
CA SER A 179 0.67 0.85 -12.53
C SER A 179 1.68 1.39 -11.52
N SER A 180 2.47 2.39 -11.94
CA SER A 180 3.24 3.23 -11.02
C SER A 180 2.39 4.31 -10.33
N LYS A 181 1.16 4.55 -10.81
CA LYS A 181 0.19 5.44 -10.20
C LYS A 181 -0.45 4.75 -8.98
N SER A 182 -0.83 5.55 -7.98
CA SER A 182 -1.48 5.06 -6.75
C SER A 182 -2.85 4.44 -7.01
N PHE A 183 -3.56 4.91 -8.05
CA PHE A 183 -4.83 4.36 -8.49
C PHE A 183 -4.91 4.36 -10.02
N ALA A 184 -5.00 3.17 -10.61
CA ALA A 184 -5.14 3.00 -12.05
C ALA A 184 -5.95 1.75 -12.41
N ILE A 185 -6.51 1.75 -13.62
CA ILE A 185 -7.24 0.63 -14.20
C ILE A 185 -6.65 0.19 -15.54
N ALA A 186 -6.64 -1.11 -15.77
CA ALA A 186 -6.25 -1.76 -17.02
C ALA A 186 -7.34 -2.75 -17.46
N MET A 187 -7.68 -2.69 -18.75
CA MET A 187 -8.64 -3.56 -19.43
C MET A 187 -8.01 -4.02 -20.75
N PRO A 188 -7.22 -5.13 -20.74
CA PRO A 188 -6.44 -5.56 -21.89
C PRO A 188 -7.30 -5.85 -23.14
N THR A 189 -8.51 -6.38 -22.97
CA THR A 189 -9.46 -6.61 -24.07
C THR A 189 -9.81 -5.32 -24.83
N LEU A 190 -9.74 -4.18 -24.15
CA LEU A 190 -9.99 -2.86 -24.74
C LEU A 190 -8.71 -2.12 -25.13
N GLY A 191 -7.52 -2.71 -24.91
CA GLY A 191 -6.24 -2.06 -25.13
C GLY A 191 -5.91 -0.94 -24.13
N ILE A 192 -6.55 -0.93 -22.96
CA ILE A 192 -6.33 0.06 -21.90
C ILE A 192 -5.39 -0.58 -20.85
N TYR A 193 -4.26 0.05 -20.54
CA TYR A 193 -3.22 -0.59 -19.70
C TYR A 193 -2.78 0.20 -18.46
N ASP A 194 -2.96 1.52 -18.44
CA ASP A 194 -2.43 2.36 -17.35
C ASP A 194 -3.26 3.65 -17.18
N LEU A 195 -4.59 3.50 -17.16
CA LEU A 195 -5.51 4.62 -17.11
C LEU A 195 -5.70 5.09 -15.67
N ALA A 196 -5.40 6.37 -15.42
CA ALA A 196 -5.52 6.96 -14.09
C ALA A 196 -6.98 6.98 -13.62
N VAL A 197 -7.19 6.60 -12.35
CA VAL A 197 -8.47 6.70 -11.66
C VAL A 197 -8.38 7.83 -10.65
N THR A 198 -9.33 8.77 -10.71
CA THR A 198 -9.36 9.93 -9.80
C THR A 198 -10.74 10.07 -9.15
N HIS A 199 -10.80 10.81 -8.05
CA HIS A 199 -12.03 11.02 -7.29
C HIS A 199 -12.53 12.45 -7.47
N PRO A 200 -13.85 12.67 -7.45
CA PRO A 200 -14.41 14.01 -7.48
C PRO A 200 -14.09 14.75 -6.17
N ASN A 201 -13.76 16.03 -6.27
CA ASN A 201 -13.60 16.89 -5.08
C ASN A 201 -14.94 17.10 -4.35
N ASP A 202 -16.04 17.18 -5.10
CA ASP A 202 -17.40 17.21 -4.57
C ASP A 202 -18.32 16.28 -5.40
N PRO A 203 -18.63 15.07 -4.91
CA PRO A 203 -19.46 14.11 -5.64
C PRO A 203 -20.95 14.51 -5.72
N LEU A 204 -21.37 15.56 -5.00
CA LEU A 204 -22.76 16.01 -4.97
C LEU A 204 -23.05 17.08 -6.04
N THR A 205 -22.03 17.58 -6.71
CA THR A 205 -22.16 18.59 -7.76
C THR A 205 -21.85 18.02 -9.14
N HIS A 206 -22.50 18.58 -10.15
CA HIS A 206 -22.22 18.23 -11.55
C HIS A 206 -20.76 18.51 -11.93
N GLU A 207 -20.22 19.64 -11.47
CA GLU A 207 -18.84 20.05 -11.76
C GLU A 207 -17.83 19.08 -11.13
N GLY A 208 -18.02 18.72 -9.86
CA GLY A 208 -17.14 17.77 -9.19
C GLY A 208 -17.18 16.39 -9.83
N LEU A 209 -18.34 15.92 -10.31
CA LEU A 209 -18.45 14.65 -11.04
C LEU A 209 -17.78 14.68 -12.43
N ILE A 210 -17.65 15.84 -13.08
CA ILE A 210 -17.00 15.93 -14.40
C ILE A 210 -15.49 16.07 -14.29
N GLU A 211 -14.99 16.72 -13.24
CA GLU A 211 -13.56 17.00 -13.07
C GLU A 211 -12.65 15.77 -13.26
N PRO A 212 -12.94 14.59 -12.67
CA PRO A 212 -12.13 13.38 -12.87
C PRO A 212 -12.00 12.94 -14.33
N LEU A 213 -13.04 13.18 -15.14
CA LEU A 213 -13.11 12.71 -16.53
C LEU A 213 -12.12 13.43 -17.46
N ARG A 214 -11.64 14.61 -17.04
CA ARG A 214 -10.58 15.34 -17.75
C ARG A 214 -9.22 14.65 -17.64
N MET A 215 -9.03 13.83 -16.61
CA MET A 215 -7.75 13.18 -16.29
C MET A 215 -7.73 11.69 -16.60
N GLY A 216 -8.87 11.08 -16.92
CA GLY A 216 -9.01 9.67 -17.21
C GLY A 216 -10.42 9.19 -16.88
N VAL A 217 -10.54 8.49 -15.76
CA VAL A 217 -11.83 7.98 -15.25
C VAL A 217 -12.07 8.44 -13.82
N GLY A 218 -13.33 8.62 -13.49
CA GLY A 218 -13.76 8.96 -12.14
C GLY A 218 -14.10 7.73 -11.31
N HIS A 219 -14.04 7.88 -9.99
CA HIS A 219 -14.38 6.86 -9.03
C HIS A 219 -15.40 7.34 -7.99
N LEU A 220 -16.35 6.48 -7.63
CA LEU A 220 -17.27 6.63 -6.48
C LEU A 220 -17.39 5.33 -5.67
N PHE A 221 -17.94 5.46 -4.45
CA PHE A 221 -18.26 4.40 -3.50
C PHE A 221 -17.05 3.75 -2.82
N SER A 222 -16.97 2.42 -2.76
CA SER A 222 -15.92 1.70 -2.04
C SER A 222 -14.63 1.59 -2.85
N TYR A 223 -13.58 1.07 -2.22
CA TYR A 223 -12.26 0.87 -2.83
C TYR A 223 -11.93 -0.62 -2.98
N PRO A 224 -11.04 -1.00 -3.93
CA PRO A 224 -10.57 -2.37 -4.07
C PRO A 224 -10.08 -2.99 -2.76
N GLY A 225 -10.60 -4.16 -2.41
CA GLY A 225 -10.27 -4.89 -1.19
C GLY A 225 -11.00 -4.44 0.08
N ARG A 226 -11.89 -3.44 0.00
CA ARG A 226 -12.66 -2.94 1.16
C ARG A 226 -14.08 -3.46 1.24
N GLY A 227 -14.50 -4.34 0.31
CA GLY A 227 -15.89 -4.79 0.22
C GLY A 227 -16.83 -3.74 -0.39
N GLY A 228 -18.01 -4.15 -0.82
CA GLY A 228 -19.01 -3.27 -1.44
C GLY A 228 -18.67 -2.83 -2.88
N ASN A 229 -19.55 -2.02 -3.47
CA ASN A 229 -19.45 -1.64 -4.87
C ASN A 229 -18.39 -0.58 -5.12
N ILE A 230 -17.60 -0.76 -6.17
CA ILE A 230 -16.58 0.18 -6.68
C ILE A 230 -17.08 0.68 -8.03
N LEU A 231 -17.44 1.96 -8.12
CA LEU A 231 -17.94 2.53 -9.37
C LEU A 231 -16.84 3.30 -10.08
N ILE A 232 -16.47 2.85 -11.28
CA ILE A 232 -15.57 3.57 -12.19
C ILE A 232 -16.37 4.10 -13.37
N TYR A 233 -16.40 5.41 -13.55
CA TYR A 233 -17.19 6.06 -14.59
C TYR A 233 -16.34 6.86 -15.57
N ALA A 234 -16.72 6.88 -16.85
CA ALA A 234 -16.01 7.62 -17.90
C ALA A 234 -16.88 8.01 -19.10
N HIS A 235 -16.36 8.89 -19.95
CA HIS A 235 -17.03 9.29 -21.19
C HIS A 235 -17.01 8.19 -22.27
N SER A 236 -18.12 8.03 -23.00
CA SER A 236 -18.27 7.19 -24.20
C SER A 236 -18.33 8.00 -25.50
N SER A 237 -18.45 9.32 -25.41
CA SER A 237 -18.63 10.25 -26.52
C SER A 237 -17.95 11.60 -26.29
N GLY A 238 -17.53 12.21 -27.38
CA GLY A 238 -17.01 13.57 -27.43
C GLY A 238 -18.11 14.57 -27.12
N TYR A 239 -17.82 15.48 -26.19
CA TYR A 239 -18.71 16.58 -25.86
C TYR A 239 -18.00 17.91 -26.19
N PRO A 240 -18.71 18.91 -26.76
CA PRO A 240 -18.08 20.18 -27.15
C PRO A 240 -17.35 20.92 -26.02
N TRP A 241 -17.71 20.66 -24.76
CA TRP A 241 -17.14 21.27 -23.57
C TRP A 241 -15.98 20.49 -22.95
N ASP A 242 -15.70 19.26 -23.42
CA ASP A 242 -14.55 18.46 -22.97
C ASP A 242 -13.61 18.18 -24.15
N VAL A 243 -12.45 18.84 -24.14
CA VAL A 243 -11.39 18.67 -25.14
C VAL A 243 -10.34 17.65 -24.69
N SER A 244 -10.60 16.90 -23.62
CA SER A 244 -9.68 15.87 -23.14
C SER A 244 -9.54 14.73 -24.15
N GLN A 245 -8.37 14.07 -24.13
CA GLN A 245 -8.13 12.85 -24.91
C GLN A 245 -8.96 11.64 -24.44
N TYR A 246 -9.67 11.76 -23.31
CA TYR A 246 -10.41 10.67 -22.66
C TYR A 246 -11.91 10.65 -22.98
N THR A 247 -12.38 11.59 -23.80
CA THR A 247 -13.78 11.72 -24.20
C THR A 247 -14.40 10.46 -24.81
N HIS A 248 -13.59 9.56 -25.37
CA HIS A 248 -14.07 8.30 -25.95
C HIS A 248 -13.54 7.05 -25.24
N ILE A 249 -12.96 7.19 -24.04
CA ILE A 249 -12.21 6.11 -23.40
C ILE A 249 -13.07 4.88 -23.08
N PHE A 250 -14.36 5.07 -22.76
CA PHE A 250 -15.32 3.97 -22.54
C PHE A 250 -16.25 3.74 -23.74
N ARG A 251 -15.97 4.32 -24.92
CA ARG A 251 -16.80 4.11 -26.13
C ARG A 251 -16.94 2.63 -26.50
N GLN A 252 -15.92 1.83 -26.20
CA GLN A 252 -15.85 0.41 -26.52
C GLN A 252 -16.08 -0.50 -25.31
N VAL A 253 -16.54 0.02 -24.17
CA VAL A 253 -16.70 -0.78 -22.93
C VAL A 253 -17.66 -1.96 -23.13
N ASN A 254 -18.61 -1.85 -24.06
CA ASN A 254 -19.53 -2.91 -24.44
C ASN A 254 -18.87 -4.15 -25.09
N ARG A 255 -17.62 -4.01 -25.57
CA ARG A 255 -16.81 -5.10 -26.12
C ARG A 255 -16.25 -6.05 -25.07
N LEU A 256 -16.24 -5.65 -23.80
CA LEU A 256 -15.95 -6.58 -22.70
C LEU A 256 -17.03 -7.67 -22.70
N ASN A 257 -16.60 -8.91 -22.53
CA ASN A 257 -17.46 -10.09 -22.45
C ASN A 257 -17.32 -10.74 -21.08
N LYS A 258 -18.34 -11.52 -20.70
CA LYS A 258 -18.28 -12.33 -19.49
C LYS A 258 -17.02 -13.21 -19.53
N GLY A 259 -16.23 -13.17 -18.47
CA GLY A 259 -14.94 -13.86 -18.37
C GLY A 259 -13.72 -12.98 -18.64
N ASP A 260 -13.88 -11.80 -19.27
CA ASP A 260 -12.77 -10.87 -19.48
C ASP A 260 -12.24 -10.32 -18.15
N MET A 261 -10.93 -10.06 -18.13
CA MET A 261 -10.23 -9.59 -16.94
C MET A 261 -10.09 -8.07 -16.94
N ILE A 262 -10.30 -7.49 -15.77
CA ILE A 262 -10.08 -6.08 -15.45
C ILE A 262 -9.12 -6.03 -14.26
N TYR A 263 -8.11 -5.19 -14.34
CA TYR A 263 -7.08 -5.07 -13.32
C TYR A 263 -7.09 -3.68 -12.74
N VAL A 264 -7.10 -3.59 -11.42
CA VAL A 264 -7.10 -2.32 -10.70
C VAL A 264 -5.87 -2.27 -9.83
N THR A 265 -4.98 -1.32 -10.10
CA THR A 265 -3.89 -0.98 -9.18
C THR A 265 -4.45 -0.02 -8.15
N TYR A 266 -4.40 -0.39 -6.88
CA TYR A 266 -4.79 0.45 -5.76
C TYR A 266 -3.93 0.12 -4.56
N ASP A 267 -3.45 1.14 -3.84
CA ASP A 267 -2.77 0.98 -2.55
C ASP A 267 -1.58 0.00 -2.59
N ALA A 268 -0.83 0.09 -3.70
CA ALA A 268 0.31 -0.73 -4.08
C ALA A 268 0.02 -2.22 -4.41
N GLY A 269 -1.23 -2.66 -4.33
CA GLY A 269 -1.68 -3.97 -4.80
C GLY A 269 -2.28 -3.92 -6.21
N VAL A 270 -2.35 -5.09 -6.86
CA VAL A 270 -3.21 -5.31 -8.02
C VAL A 270 -4.38 -6.19 -7.60
N TYR A 271 -5.57 -5.73 -7.96
CA TYR A 271 -6.85 -6.39 -7.76
C TYR A 271 -7.37 -6.87 -9.11
N GLU A 272 -7.70 -8.15 -9.19
CA GLU A 272 -8.17 -8.79 -10.41
C GLU A 272 -9.68 -8.97 -10.32
N TYR A 273 -10.40 -8.48 -11.32
CA TYR A 273 -11.83 -8.62 -11.45
C TYR A 273 -12.15 -9.33 -12.76
N GLN A 274 -13.11 -10.25 -12.71
CA GLN A 274 -13.62 -10.94 -13.89
C GLN A 274 -15.03 -10.45 -14.20
N VAL A 275 -15.26 -10.04 -15.45
CA VAL A 275 -16.57 -9.58 -15.92
C VAL A 275 -17.60 -10.69 -15.78
N THR A 276 -18.72 -10.37 -15.13
CA THR A 276 -19.81 -11.30 -14.82
C THR A 276 -21.06 -10.99 -15.61
N GLU A 277 -21.38 -9.71 -15.79
CA GLU A 277 -22.65 -9.24 -16.34
C GLU A 277 -22.50 -7.89 -17.06
N LYS A 278 -23.45 -7.63 -17.98
CA LYS A 278 -23.59 -6.35 -18.67
C LYS A 278 -25.07 -5.98 -18.70
N GLU A 279 -25.37 -4.73 -18.40
CA GLU A 279 -26.75 -4.25 -18.38
C GLU A 279 -26.87 -2.82 -18.91
N THR A 280 -28.09 -2.42 -19.24
CA THR A 280 -28.41 -1.04 -19.59
C THR A 280 -29.55 -0.58 -18.71
N ILE A 281 -29.33 0.54 -18.01
CA ILE A 281 -30.30 1.11 -17.07
C ILE A 281 -30.70 2.52 -17.49
N PRO A 282 -31.87 3.02 -17.06
CA PRO A 282 -32.25 4.42 -17.24
C PRO A 282 -31.25 5.36 -16.55
N ALA A 283 -31.01 6.55 -17.12
CA ALA A 283 -30.03 7.50 -16.58
C ALA A 283 -30.30 7.99 -15.15
N TYR A 284 -31.56 7.91 -14.69
CA TYR A 284 -31.98 8.33 -13.36
C TYR A 284 -31.87 7.20 -12.30
N ASP A 285 -31.58 5.97 -12.70
CA ASP A 285 -31.56 4.81 -11.80
C ASP A 285 -30.16 4.61 -11.19
N ILE A 286 -29.82 5.43 -10.18
CA ILE A 286 -28.51 5.42 -9.52
C ILE A 286 -28.51 4.49 -8.30
N HIS A 287 -29.69 4.15 -7.78
CA HIS A 287 -29.85 3.32 -6.57
C HIS A 287 -29.28 1.91 -6.75
N SER A 288 -29.44 1.33 -7.95
CA SER A 288 -28.90 0.02 -8.34
C SER A 288 -27.36 -0.10 -8.30
N LEU A 289 -26.65 1.01 -8.06
CA LEU A 289 -25.19 1.06 -8.01
C LEU A 289 -24.62 0.97 -6.59
N GLN A 290 -25.42 1.20 -5.55
CA GLN A 290 -24.96 1.26 -4.14
C GLN A 290 -25.29 0.01 -3.33
N ASP A 291 -26.19 -0.84 -3.83
CA ASP A 291 -26.66 -2.01 -3.12
C ASP A 291 -25.73 -3.22 -3.38
N GLY A 292 -24.74 -3.41 -2.51
CA GLY A 292 -23.84 -4.57 -2.55
C GLY A 292 -23.11 -4.78 -1.24
N ALA A 293 -23.31 -5.94 -0.61
CA ALA A 293 -22.53 -6.35 0.57
C ALA A 293 -21.18 -6.95 0.16
N ASP A 294 -21.15 -7.69 -0.93
CA ASP A 294 -19.94 -8.27 -1.51
C ASP A 294 -19.24 -7.26 -2.42
N GLU A 295 -17.93 -7.43 -2.60
CA GLU A 295 -17.15 -6.55 -3.48
C GLU A 295 -17.52 -6.76 -4.96
N GLU A 296 -17.85 -5.67 -5.65
CA GLU A 296 -18.15 -5.69 -7.09
C GLU A 296 -17.59 -4.43 -7.77
N LEU A 297 -16.90 -4.61 -8.88
CA LEU A 297 -16.44 -3.53 -9.75
C LEU A 297 -17.50 -3.24 -10.82
N ILE A 298 -17.93 -1.99 -10.91
CA ILE A 298 -18.93 -1.52 -11.88
C ILE A 298 -18.29 -0.46 -12.77
N LEU A 299 -18.17 -0.75 -14.07
CA LEU A 299 -17.84 0.24 -15.09
C LEU A 299 -19.11 0.91 -15.59
N TYR A 300 -19.15 2.25 -15.60
CA TYR A 300 -20.35 3.02 -15.91
C TYR A 300 -20.09 4.08 -16.98
N THR A 301 -20.95 4.12 -18.01
CA THR A 301 -20.86 5.15 -19.06
C THR A 301 -22.22 5.49 -19.68
N CYS A 302 -22.27 6.56 -20.48
CA CYS A 302 -23.45 6.97 -21.24
C CYS A 302 -23.74 6.00 -22.39
N TRP A 303 -25.02 5.77 -22.67
CA TRP A 303 -25.47 4.81 -23.68
C TRP A 303 -26.78 5.23 -24.37
N PRO A 304 -26.99 4.85 -25.65
CA PRO A 304 -26.00 4.35 -26.62
C PRO A 304 -24.83 5.32 -26.87
N PRO A 305 -23.79 4.95 -27.64
CA PRO A 305 -22.73 5.89 -28.00
C PRO A 305 -23.34 7.18 -28.56
N ASP A 306 -22.81 8.32 -28.09
CA ASP A 306 -23.29 9.66 -28.45
C ASP A 306 -24.73 9.99 -27.95
N SER A 307 -25.23 9.23 -26.97
CA SER A 307 -26.49 9.49 -26.26
C SER A 307 -26.32 9.40 -24.74
N VAL A 308 -27.06 10.26 -24.02
CA VAL A 308 -27.13 10.28 -22.55
C VAL A 308 -28.41 9.68 -21.99
N SER A 309 -29.26 9.10 -22.85
CA SER A 309 -30.58 8.56 -22.47
C SER A 309 -30.53 7.44 -21.44
N GLN A 310 -29.48 6.62 -21.52
CA GLN A 310 -29.29 5.45 -20.69
C GLN A 310 -27.85 5.37 -20.18
N ARG A 311 -27.59 4.36 -19.35
CA ARG A 311 -26.27 4.03 -18.86
C ARG A 311 -25.97 2.59 -19.16
N TYR A 312 -24.75 2.35 -19.63
CA TYR A 312 -24.25 1.01 -19.86
C TYR A 312 -23.33 0.62 -18.71
N LEU A 313 -23.60 -0.53 -18.11
CA LEU A 313 -22.87 -1.05 -16.97
C LEU A 313 -22.17 -2.34 -17.37
N VAL A 314 -20.92 -2.48 -16.95
CA VAL A 314 -20.21 -3.76 -16.93
C VAL A 314 -19.89 -4.08 -15.48
N ARG A 315 -20.40 -5.19 -14.99
CA ARG A 315 -20.16 -5.67 -13.62
C ARG A 315 -19.10 -6.76 -13.64
N ALA A 316 -18.21 -6.72 -12.66
CA ALA A 316 -17.12 -7.68 -12.51
C ALA A 316 -16.88 -7.99 -11.03
N ARG A 317 -16.57 -9.25 -10.73
CA ARG A 317 -16.33 -9.73 -9.36
C ARG A 317 -14.87 -10.03 -9.11
N PRO A 318 -14.37 -9.86 -7.88
CA PRO A 318 -12.99 -10.17 -7.55
C PRO A 318 -12.68 -11.64 -7.83
N VAL A 319 -11.53 -11.91 -8.42
CA VAL A 319 -11.01 -13.27 -8.57
C VAL A 319 -10.39 -13.69 -7.24
N PRO A 320 -10.81 -14.82 -6.64
CA PRO A 320 -10.21 -15.32 -5.41
C PRO A 320 -8.72 -15.56 -5.62
N ARG A 321 -7.87 -15.00 -4.75
CA ARG A 321 -6.44 -15.34 -4.76
C ARG A 321 -6.29 -16.79 -4.34
N SER A 322 -5.71 -17.62 -5.21
CA SER A 322 -5.23 -18.94 -4.82
C SER A 322 -4.09 -18.76 -3.82
N LEU A 323 -4.36 -19.08 -2.55
CA LEU A 323 -3.39 -19.09 -1.45
C LEU A 323 -2.33 -20.17 -1.64
#